data_AF-D3S5C0-F1
#
_entry.id   AF-D3S5C0-F1
#
_cell.length_a   1.000
_cell.length_b   1.000
_cell.length_c   1.000
_cell.angle_alpha   90.00
_cell.angle_beta   90.00
_cell.angle_gamma   90.00
#
_symmetry.space_group_name_H-M   'P 1'
#
loop_
_entity.id
_entity.type
_entity.pdbx_description
1 polymer ?
#
loop_
_entity_poly.entity_id
_entity_poly.type
_entity_poly.pdbx_seq_one_letter_code
_entity_poly.pdbx_strand_id
1 'polypeptide(L)'
;MDVIVSKEDIITIEKLKIISELAPIRERIKMFERKYNCSIEEFKKKLEESEEDFEAWDDYIEWLSYEKKFKELERKLKEVENAERVKIA
;
A
#
# COMPACT_ATOMS: atom_id res chain seq x y z
N MET A 1 -22.24 -4.53 32.11
CA MET A 1 -21.07 -3.66 31.89
C MET A 1 -21.16 -3.31 30.44
N ASP A 2 -21.48 -2.06 30.16
CA ASP A 2 -21.96 -1.66 28.84
C ASP A 2 -20.83 -0.94 28.13
N VAL A 3 -20.55 -1.35 26.90
CA VAL A 3 -19.54 -0.71 26.06
C VAL A 3 -20.26 0.24 25.12
N ILE A 4 -19.96 1.53 25.25
CA ILE A 4 -20.51 2.58 24.40
C ILE A 4 -19.53 2.78 23.25
N VAL A 5 -20.01 2.69 22.01
CA VAL A 5 -19.21 2.87 20.80
C VAL A 5 -19.81 4.00 19.96
N SER A 6 -18.99 4.99 19.61
CA SER A 6 -19.36 6.10 18.75
C SER A 6 -19.11 5.80 17.26
N LYS A 7 -19.64 6.65 16.37
CA LYS A 7 -19.32 6.59 14.94
C LYS A 7 -17.83 6.81 14.70
N GLU A 8 -17.23 7.72 15.46
CA GLU A 8 -15.82 8.09 15.39
C GLU A 8 -14.93 6.91 15.79
N ASP A 9 -15.34 6.10 16.77
CA ASP A 9 -14.63 4.88 17.16
C ASP A 9 -14.61 3.85 16.02
N ILE A 10 -15.75 3.66 15.34
CA ILE A 10 -15.85 2.75 14.17
C ILE A 10 -14.95 3.22 13.03
N ILE A 11 -14.97 4.52 12.71
CA ILE A 11 -14.10 5.12 11.69
C ILE A 11 -12.63 4.92 12.06
N THR A 12 -12.28 5.15 13.33
CA THR A 12 -10.91 5.00 13.83
C THR A 12 -10.43 3.56 13.70
N ILE A 13 -11.25 2.59 14.10
CA ILE A 13 -10.92 1.17 13.96
C ILE A 13 -10.71 0.79 12.50
N GLU A 14 -11.56 1.25 11.58
CA GLU A 14 -11.42 0.94 10.16
C GLU A 14 -10.15 1.58 9.55
N LYS A 15 -9.81 2.81 9.95
CA LYS A 15 -8.52 3.44 9.57
C LYS A 15 -7.34 2.63 10.08
N LEU A 16 -7.37 2.20 11.34
CA LEU A 16 -6.28 1.42 11.94
C LEU A 16 -6.06 0.10 11.21
N LYS A 17 -7.11 -0.58 10.75
CA LYS A 17 -6.98 -1.78 9.92
C LYS A 17 -6.23 -1.47 8.62
N ILE A 18 -6.67 -0.44 7.89
CA ILE A 18 -6.02 -0.04 6.62
C ILE A 18 -4.55 0.35 6.85
N ILE A 19 -4.26 1.12 7.90
CA ILE A 19 -2.89 1.52 8.26
C ILE A 19 -2.03 0.29 8.60
N SER A 20 -2.59 -0.69 9.33
CA SER A 20 -1.89 -1.92 9.68
C SER A 20 -1.51 -2.75 8.45
N GLU A 21 -2.30 -2.70 7.39
CA GLU A 21 -1.99 -3.32 6.09
C GLU A 21 -1.00 -2.50 5.26
N LEU A 22 -1.09 -1.17 5.30
CA LEU A 22 -0.18 -0.26 4.59
C LEU A 22 1.27 -0.36 5.10
N ALA A 23 1.47 -0.49 6.41
CA ALA A 23 2.79 -0.51 7.02
C ALA A 23 3.76 -1.55 6.42
N PRO A 24 3.41 -2.85 6.34
CA PRO A 24 4.29 -3.86 5.75
C PRO A 24 4.48 -3.65 4.24
N ILE A 25 3.45 -3.23 3.49
CA ILE A 25 3.55 -2.97 2.05
C ILE A 25 4.57 -1.87 1.77
N ARG A 26 4.51 -0.77 2.56
CA ARG A 26 5.46 0.34 2.44
C ARG A 26 6.90 -0.10 2.73
N GLU A 27 7.11 -1.02 3.67
CA GLU A 27 8.46 -1.54 3.92
C GLU A 27 8.94 -2.43 2.78
N ARG A 28 8.06 -3.22 2.15
CA ARG A 28 8.41 -4.00 0.95
C ARG A 28 8.80 -3.10 -0.22
N ILE A 29 8.07 -2.02 -0.46
CA ILE A 29 8.44 -0.99 -1.46
C ILE A 29 9.84 -0.43 -1.14
N LYS A 30 10.07 0.03 0.09
CA LYS A 30 11.39 0.55 0.52
C LYS A 30 12.52 -0.47 0.40
N MET A 31 12.23 -1.75 0.60
CA MET A 31 13.21 -2.81 0.41
C MET A 31 13.70 -2.83 -1.04
N PHE A 32 12.80 -2.73 -2.02
CA PHE A 32 13.18 -2.66 -3.43
C PHE A 32 13.87 -1.35 -3.81
N GLU A 33 13.38 -0.22 -3.31
CA GLU A 33 14.05 1.08 -3.49
C GLU A 33 15.50 1.03 -2.98
N ARG A 34 15.76 0.37 -1.85
CA ARG A 34 17.11 0.14 -1.32
C ARG A 34 17.91 -0.87 -2.14
N LYS A 35 17.28 -1.97 -2.59
CA LYS A 35 17.92 -3.04 -3.39
C LYS A 35 18.47 -2.47 -4.71
N TYR A 36 17.70 -1.63 -5.38
CA TYR A 36 18.05 -1.08 -6.70
C TYR A 36 18.51 0.38 -6.67
N ASN A 37 18.43 1.02 -5.50
CA ASN A 37 18.81 2.41 -5.27
C ASN A 37 18.22 3.38 -6.31
N CYS A 38 16.92 3.21 -6.61
CA CYS A 38 16.17 4.03 -7.56
C CYS A 38 14.65 3.89 -7.30
N SER A 39 13.83 4.68 -7.99
CA SER A 39 12.36 4.50 -7.99
C SER A 39 11.94 3.34 -8.88
N ILE A 40 10.69 2.88 -8.75
CA ILE A 40 10.14 1.82 -9.62
C ILE A 40 10.12 2.24 -11.10
N GLU A 41 9.87 3.52 -11.39
CA GLU A 41 9.87 4.06 -12.75
C GLU A 41 11.29 4.09 -13.35
N GLU A 42 12.29 4.44 -12.54
CA GLU A 42 13.69 4.39 -12.94
C GLU A 42 14.16 2.95 -13.12
N PHE A 43 13.73 2.04 -12.25
CA PHE A 43 14.05 0.63 -12.34
C PHE A 43 13.50 0.00 -13.63
N LYS A 44 12.26 0.32 -14.00
CA LYS A 44 11.66 -0.11 -15.27
C LYS A 44 12.50 0.32 -16.49
N LYS A 45 12.97 1.56 -16.52
CA LYS A 45 13.81 2.06 -17.63
C LYS A 45 15.12 1.29 -17.71
N LYS A 46 15.77 1.04 -16.58
CA LYS A 46 17.01 0.25 -16.52
C LYS A 46 16.80 -1.17 -17.05
N LEU A 47 15.69 -1.82 -16.67
CA LEU A 47 15.34 -3.17 -17.16
C LEU A 47 15.13 -3.23 -18.67
N GLU A 48 14.55 -2.18 -19.26
CA GLU A 48 14.32 -2.11 -20.71
C GLU A 48 15.59 -1.81 -21.51
N GLU A 49 16.58 -1.17 -20.89
CA GLU A 49 17.86 -0.79 -21.50
C GLU A 49 18.99 -1.81 -21.25
N SER A 50 18.82 -2.72 -20.30
CA SER A 50 19.80 -3.75 -19.94
C SER A 50 19.61 -5.06 -20.71
N GLU A 51 20.59 -5.95 -20.61
CA GLU A 51 20.40 -7.36 -20.97
C GLU A 51 19.31 -7.98 -20.07
N GLU A 52 18.61 -8.99 -20.60
CA GLU A 52 17.49 -9.61 -19.91
C GLU A 52 17.96 -10.32 -18.63
N ASP A 53 17.46 -9.83 -17.49
CA ASP A 53 17.65 -10.44 -16.18
C ASP A 53 16.28 -10.83 -15.61
N PHE A 54 15.99 -12.13 -15.64
CA PHE A 54 14.72 -12.69 -15.17
C PHE A 54 14.45 -12.40 -13.69
N GLU A 55 15.49 -12.41 -12.85
CA GLU A 55 15.33 -12.11 -11.42
C GLU A 55 14.91 -10.65 -11.23
N ALA A 56 15.57 -9.75 -11.98
CA ALA A 56 15.24 -8.33 -11.92
C ALA A 56 13.83 -8.02 -12.48
N TRP A 57 13.37 -8.76 -13.49
CA TRP A 57 11.99 -8.69 -13.97
C TRP A 57 10.97 -9.22 -12.95
N ASP A 58 11.27 -10.33 -12.28
CA ASP A 58 10.41 -10.89 -11.22
C ASP A 58 10.29 -9.90 -10.05
N ASP A 59 11.40 -9.30 -9.63
CA ASP A 59 11.42 -8.28 -8.59
C ASP A 59 10.60 -7.04 -9.00
N TYR A 60 10.67 -6.61 -10.27
CA TYR A 60 9.85 -5.52 -10.78
C TYR A 60 8.36 -5.84 -10.73
N ILE A 61 7.97 -7.06 -11.09
CA ILE A 61 6.57 -7.50 -11.05
C ILE A 61 6.07 -7.54 -9.60
N GLU A 62 6.87 -8.06 -8.66
CA GLU A 62 6.53 -8.07 -7.22
C GLU A 62 6.38 -6.64 -6.70
N TRP A 63 7.35 -5.76 -7.00
CA TRP A 63 7.32 -4.36 -6.59
C TRP A 63 6.09 -3.63 -7.16
N LEU A 64 5.79 -3.81 -8.45
CA LEU A 64 4.62 -3.20 -9.10
C LEU A 64 3.30 -3.64 -8.44
N SER A 65 3.23 -4.89 -7.96
CA SER A 65 2.08 -5.38 -7.19
C SER A 65 1.90 -4.63 -5.88
N TYR A 66 2.99 -4.43 -5.13
CA TYR A 66 2.95 -3.65 -3.89
C TYR A 66 2.57 -2.18 -4.13
N GLU A 67 3.12 -1.54 -5.16
CA GLU A 67 2.78 -0.16 -5.56
C GLU A 67 1.27 0.00 -5.84
N LYS A 68 0.70 -0.96 -6.58
CA LYS A 68 -0.74 -0.95 -6.88
C LYS A 68 -1.57 -1.12 -5.61
N LYS A 69 -1.22 -2.09 -4.77
CA LYS A 69 -1.92 -2.34 -3.51
C LYS A 69 -1.81 -1.16 -2.54
N PHE A 70 -0.64 -0.52 -2.49
CA PHE A 70 -0.42 0.67 -1.69
C PHE A 70 -1.34 1.81 -2.12
N LYS A 71 -1.40 2.12 -3.41
CA LYS A 71 -2.29 3.15 -3.98
C LYS A 71 -3.78 2.85 -3.74
N GLU A 72 -4.18 1.58 -3.82
CA GLU A 72 -5.54 1.15 -3.52
C GLU A 72 -5.91 1.40 -2.05
N LEU A 73 -5.04 0.99 -1.13
CA LEU A 73 -5.26 1.18 0.31
C LEU A 73 -5.20 2.65 0.72
N GLU A 74 -4.34 3.46 0.12
CA GLU A 74 -4.33 4.92 0.32
C GLU A 74 -5.64 5.56 -0.14
N ARG A 75 -6.19 5.13 -1.28
CA ARG A 75 -7.51 5.61 -1.73
C ARG A 75 -8.60 5.19 -0.76
N LYS A 76 -8.61 3.93 -0.32
CA LYS A 76 -9.57 3.42 0.67
C LYS A 76 -9.48 4.18 2.00
N LEU A 77 -8.27 4.52 2.45
CA LEU A 77 -8.06 5.32 3.66
C LEU A 77 -8.72 6.71 3.53
N LYS A 78 -8.49 7.38 2.39
CA LYS A 78 -9.12 8.69 2.09
C LYS A 78 -10.64 8.60 2.02
N GLU A 79 -11.19 7.51 1.48
CA GLU A 79 -12.64 7.29 1.44
C GLU A 79 -13.22 7.13 2.85
N VAL A 80 -12.55 6.37 3.73
CA VAL A 80 -12.95 6.22 5.14
C VAL A 80 -12.82 7.53 5.91
N GLU A 81 -11.78 8.32 5.64
CA GLU A 81 -11.60 9.66 6.24
C GLU A 81 -12.72 10.63 5.90
N ASN A 82 -13.23 10.58 4.67
CA ASN A 82 -14.30 11.45 4.19
C ASN A 82 -15.70 10.83 4.34
N ALA A 83 -15.84 9.73 5.09
CA ALA A 83 -17.09 9.00 5.20
C ALA A 83 -18.16 9.78 6.00
N GLU A 84 -19.10 10.39 5.30
CA GLU A 84 -20.23 11.10 5.91
C GLU A 84 -21.23 10.15 6.59
N ARG A 85 -21.39 8.93 6.07
CA ARG A 85 -22.37 7.94 6.57
C ARG A 85 -21.67 6.61 6.84
N VAL A 86 -21.87 6.08 8.04
CA VAL A 86 -21.41 4.74 8.45
C VAL A 86 -22.65 3.85 8.58
N LYS A 87 -22.68 2.74 7.85
CA LYS A 87 -23.72 1.71 7.98
C LYS A 87 -23.13 0.52 8.72
N ILE A 88 -23.84 0.02 9.72
CA ILE A 88 -23.52 -1.22 10.42
C ILE A 88 -24.46 -2.29 9.82
N ALA A 89 -23.87 -3.34 9.26
CA ALA A 89 -24.59 -4.47 8.68
C ALA A 89 -24.70 -5.62 9.68
#